data_AF-C1GKZ7-F1
#
_entry.id   AF-C1GKZ7-F1
#
_cell.length_a   1.000
_cell.length_b   1.000
_cell.length_c   1.000
_cell.angle_alpha   90.00
_cell.angle_beta   90.00
_cell.angle_gamma   90.00
#
_symmetry.space_group_name_H-M   'P 1'
#
loop_
_entity.id
_entity.type
_entity.pdbx_description
1 polymer ?
#
loop_
_entity_poly.entity_id
_entity_poly.type
_entity_poly.pdbx_seq_one_letter_code
_entity_poly.pdbx_strand_id
1 'polypeptide(L)'
;MNEEWVDVGPASGSDLFTRPNEHPVQRRQSDIHTDTFYQKMSKRAADLLTSRRPAPIFHTNMGGIKMNAVFANALSPENRQEFNCRTCAHFMNKCGDLCLVDESTGKLIPLFWTDNVQSLPGVFQDSVKAINQLFDGRTVGREFRITKERCRYLGVEEKGGFKHMAFDLPSCRSEILPAAVARTMPPTNEQREMLQRILNDYSRETVRRVASLLQENRLPYANAHKGAISWLLDVQKARGVLIDSDTTSATERHNIQTHVAASAFIGCLHQLRSGALSKLLDGVQEGKHFNELERQWRTLCDPTMYMRPQQPPKAGNIAVAEKLFAELGLTKDDMRRKYLTPSQIPDEVYMYRETQASVQTPKEDKRTTVTGGIFADVVPRSLVPKSMAEMDPPKSISFSNFIRTVLPTARGVELQIKAEEYLYFFITGYPDSKPLMQWHTADNVISPYTFTRPVATIQYNLPPGWTRVSAIIPFPHLWDSLPATKTFPLAASDSTEFNHQHRKHGFTYLLCLNGIQATKDKMGLCLFPSMLKSEFHPVRATIEAYSHDGEIDREDGCAYVGGICVSRSSSPHTKRVYRVTDIEGDRRLYETALFE
;
A
#
# COMPACT_ATOMS: atom_id res chain seq x y z
N MET A 1 10.48 35.35 -3.52
CA MET A 1 11.81 35.87 -3.88
C MET A 1 12.67 34.67 -4.19
N ASN A 2 12.68 34.35 -5.48
CA ASN A 2 13.38 33.23 -6.08
C ASN A 2 14.75 33.73 -6.51
N GLU A 3 15.81 33.01 -6.19
CA GLU A 3 17.08 33.13 -6.93
C GLU A 3 17.24 31.87 -7.77
N GLU A 4 16.82 32.00 -9.03
CA GLU A 4 17.17 31.11 -10.13
C GLU A 4 18.66 31.30 -10.46
N TRP A 5 19.37 30.19 -10.61
CA TRP A 5 20.74 30.19 -11.08
C TRP A 5 20.74 30.22 -12.61
N VAL A 6 21.40 31.24 -13.17
CA VAL A 6 21.68 31.38 -14.61
C VAL A 6 23.04 30.74 -14.89
N ASP A 7 23.06 29.77 -15.80
CA ASP A 7 24.28 29.18 -16.36
C ASP A 7 24.81 30.08 -17.48
N VAL A 8 25.99 30.67 -17.29
CA VAL A 8 26.71 31.38 -18.36
C VAL A 8 28.02 30.63 -18.59
N GLY A 9 28.03 29.76 -19.59
CA GLY A 9 29.25 29.14 -20.10
C GLY A 9 30.04 30.14 -20.97
N PRO A 10 31.38 30.18 -20.91
CA PRO A 10 32.16 30.90 -21.89
C PRO A 10 32.45 30.03 -23.12
N ALA A 11 32.24 30.64 -24.29
CA ALA A 11 32.68 30.16 -25.58
C ALA A 11 34.21 30.12 -25.71
N SER A 12 34.67 29.26 -26.62
CA SER A 12 36.03 29.06 -27.11
C SER A 12 36.84 30.33 -27.36
N GLY A 13 38.06 30.36 -26.84
CA GLY A 13 39.10 31.34 -27.18
C GLY A 13 40.48 30.82 -26.78
N SER A 14 41.37 30.73 -27.77
CA SER A 14 42.73 30.19 -27.70
C SER A 14 43.75 31.13 -27.08
N ASP A 15 44.69 30.52 -26.36
CA ASP A 15 46.12 30.81 -26.25
C ASP A 15 46.67 32.07 -25.58
N LEU A 16 47.77 31.79 -24.87
CA LEU A 16 48.86 32.66 -24.40
C LEU A 16 48.49 33.64 -23.29
N PHE A 17 48.91 33.35 -22.05
CA PHE A 17 49.76 34.25 -21.26
C PHE A 17 50.36 33.52 -20.05
N THR A 18 51.61 33.89 -19.78
CA THR A 18 52.64 33.27 -18.96
C THR A 18 52.33 33.28 -17.46
N ARG A 19 52.72 32.20 -16.76
CA ARG A 19 52.70 32.05 -15.30
C ARG A 19 53.55 33.13 -14.60
N PRO A 20 53.08 33.67 -13.45
CA PRO A 20 53.97 34.15 -12.40
C PRO A 20 53.93 33.22 -11.18
N ASN A 21 55.10 32.65 -10.86
CA ASN A 21 55.55 32.07 -9.58
C ASN A 21 54.49 31.49 -8.62
N GLU A 22 54.31 30.18 -8.70
CA GLU A 22 53.91 29.36 -7.56
C GLU A 22 55.02 29.43 -6.50
N HIS A 23 54.80 30.20 -5.43
CA HIS A 23 55.50 29.95 -4.18
C HIS A 23 55.04 28.57 -3.66
N PRO A 24 55.96 27.62 -3.39
CA PRO A 24 55.56 26.33 -2.88
C PRO A 24 55.01 26.55 -1.47
N VAL A 25 53.69 26.40 -1.31
CA VAL A 25 53.10 26.17 0.00
C VAL A 25 53.71 24.86 0.48
N GLN A 26 54.67 24.96 1.40
CA GLN A 26 55.27 23.81 2.06
C GLN A 26 54.14 22.94 2.62
N ARG A 27 53.93 21.78 2.00
CA ARG A 27 53.12 20.70 2.56
C ARG A 27 53.77 20.29 3.88
N ARG A 28 53.22 20.71 5.01
CA ARG A 28 53.26 19.84 6.18
C ARG A 28 52.36 18.66 5.84
N GLN A 29 52.96 17.58 5.35
CA GLN A 29 52.33 16.27 5.36
C GLN A 29 52.10 15.92 6.83
N SER A 30 50.87 16.14 7.31
CA SER A 30 50.36 15.32 8.38
C SER A 30 50.15 13.92 7.77
N ASP A 31 50.80 12.90 8.32
CA ASP A 31 50.63 11.49 7.92
C ASP A 31 49.23 10.93 8.28
N ILE A 32 48.26 11.79 8.60
CA ILE A 32 46.93 11.39 9.07
C ILE A 32 45.99 11.29 7.87
N HIS A 33 45.94 10.10 7.26
CA HIS A 33 44.97 9.80 6.21
C HIS A 33 43.52 9.77 6.75
N THR A 34 42.75 10.82 6.47
CA THR A 34 41.30 10.93 6.80
C THR A 34 40.43 9.91 6.09
N ASP A 35 40.90 9.37 4.97
CA ASP A 35 40.17 8.41 4.13
C ASP A 35 39.67 7.21 4.95
N THR A 36 40.54 6.65 5.80
CA THR A 36 40.19 5.51 6.66
C THR A 36 39.07 5.86 7.63
N PHE A 37 39.05 7.09 8.15
CA PHE A 37 38.00 7.55 9.06
C PHE A 37 36.66 7.70 8.33
N TYR A 38 36.64 8.37 7.17
CA TYR A 38 35.42 8.56 6.37
C TYR A 38 34.84 7.24 5.85
N GLN A 39 35.71 6.29 5.46
CA GLN A 39 35.30 4.95 5.07
C GLN A 39 34.67 4.18 6.23
N LYS A 40 35.25 4.23 7.44
CA LYS A 40 34.67 3.55 8.62
C LYS A 40 33.34 4.15 9.03
N MET A 41 33.20 5.48 8.96
CA MET A 41 31.95 6.19 9.20
C MET A 41 30.86 5.74 8.23
N SER A 42 31.15 5.76 6.93
CA SER A 42 30.21 5.36 5.87
C SER A 42 29.86 3.88 5.95
N LYS A 43 30.84 3.02 6.19
CA LYS A 43 30.64 1.58 6.35
C LYS A 43 29.72 1.28 7.53
N ARG A 44 29.93 1.90 8.70
CA ARG A 44 29.04 1.74 9.85
C ARG A 44 27.61 2.11 9.50
N ALA A 45 27.40 3.27 8.88
CA ALA A 45 26.05 3.73 8.52
C ALA A 45 25.38 2.75 7.54
N ALA A 46 26.13 2.26 6.54
CA ALA A 46 25.64 1.25 5.62
C ALA A 46 25.28 -0.06 6.34
N ASP A 47 26.19 -0.61 7.14
CA ASP A 47 25.99 -1.85 7.89
C ASP A 47 24.79 -1.73 8.85
N LEU A 48 24.62 -0.59 9.53
CA LEU A 48 23.51 -0.35 10.44
C LEU A 48 22.15 -0.31 9.71
N LEU A 49 22.11 0.31 8.53
CA LEU A 49 20.88 0.45 7.74
C LEU A 49 20.51 -0.84 6.99
N THR A 50 21.49 -1.65 6.58
CA THR A 50 21.26 -2.91 5.85
C THR A 50 21.00 -4.11 6.76
N SER A 51 21.63 -4.16 7.95
CA SER A 51 21.44 -5.26 8.92
C SER A 51 20.11 -5.20 9.68
N ARG A 52 19.39 -4.08 9.62
CA ARG A 52 18.14 -3.85 10.34
C ARG A 52 16.97 -3.74 9.38
N ARG A 53 15.78 -4.13 9.86
CA ARG A 53 14.52 -3.88 9.15
C ARG A 53 14.38 -2.37 8.85
N PRO A 54 13.75 -2.00 7.71
CA PRO A 54 13.40 -0.62 7.41
C PRO A 54 12.69 0.05 8.61
N ALA A 55 13.21 1.20 9.00
CA ALA A 55 12.85 1.98 10.18
C ALA A 55 13.13 3.46 9.89
N PRO A 56 12.34 4.39 10.45
CA PRO A 56 12.56 5.81 10.25
C PRO A 56 13.94 6.27 10.77
N ILE A 57 14.55 7.20 10.04
CA ILE A 57 15.78 7.88 10.45
C ILE A 57 15.38 9.22 11.04
N PHE A 58 16.02 9.62 12.13
CA PHE A 58 15.71 10.87 12.81
C PHE A 58 16.93 11.76 12.97
N HIS A 59 16.70 13.07 13.05
CA HIS A 59 17.64 13.97 13.68
C HIS A 59 17.49 13.88 15.20
N THR A 60 18.60 13.97 15.92
CA THR A 60 18.59 14.12 17.38
C THR A 60 18.30 15.57 17.77
N ASN A 61 17.58 15.81 18.86
CA ASN A 61 17.37 17.16 19.36
C ASN A 61 18.66 17.74 19.99
N MET A 62 19.50 18.34 19.16
CA MET A 62 20.79 18.89 19.59
C MET A 62 20.68 20.21 20.38
N GLY A 63 19.49 20.81 20.51
CA GLY A 63 19.32 22.04 21.31
C GLY A 63 20.20 23.21 20.85
N GLY A 64 20.52 23.30 19.56
CA GLY A 64 21.38 24.33 18.98
C GLY A 64 22.89 24.04 19.05
N ILE A 65 23.31 22.91 19.62
CA ILE A 65 24.72 22.50 19.66
C ILE A 65 25.21 22.22 18.24
N LYS A 66 26.34 22.86 17.87
CA LYS A 66 27.02 22.60 16.60
C LYS A 66 27.97 21.42 16.75
N MET A 67 27.64 20.32 16.09
CA MET A 67 28.39 19.07 16.18
C MET A 67 29.85 19.21 15.76
N ASN A 68 30.11 20.01 14.71
CA ASN A 68 31.48 20.25 14.25
C ASN A 68 32.35 20.93 15.33
N ALA A 69 31.76 21.77 16.17
CA ALA A 69 32.49 22.45 17.24
C ALA A 69 32.86 21.48 18.36
N VAL A 70 31.96 20.56 18.73
CA VAL A 70 32.25 19.50 19.70
C VAL A 70 33.34 18.58 19.17
N PHE A 71 33.24 18.16 17.91
CA PHE A 71 34.24 17.33 17.25
C PHE A 71 35.62 18.01 17.25
N ALA A 72 35.68 19.28 16.84
CA ALA A 72 36.94 20.02 16.75
C ALA A 72 37.57 20.33 18.12
N ASN A 73 36.76 20.66 19.14
CA ASN A 73 37.27 20.98 20.47
C ASN A 73 37.87 19.76 21.17
N ALA A 74 37.38 18.55 20.86
CA ALA A 74 37.89 17.30 21.39
C ALA A 74 39.19 16.81 20.69
N LEU A 75 39.59 17.41 19.57
CA LEU A 75 40.91 17.17 18.98
C LEU A 75 42.01 17.82 19.81
N SER A 76 43.21 17.23 19.76
CA SER A 76 44.41 17.87 20.31
C SER A 76 44.65 19.26 19.68
N PRO A 77 45.15 20.25 20.42
CA PRO A 77 45.30 21.62 19.92
C PRO A 77 46.06 21.72 18.59
N GLU A 78 47.08 20.88 18.40
CA GLU A 78 47.89 20.81 17.18
C GLU A 78 47.09 20.40 15.94
N ASN A 79 46.09 19.52 16.11
CA ASN A 79 45.29 18.95 15.02
C ASN A 79 44.05 19.77 14.68
N ARG A 80 43.63 20.72 15.54
CA ARG A 80 42.37 21.48 15.34
C ARG A 80 42.36 22.29 14.05
N GLN A 81 43.49 22.89 13.69
CA GLN A 81 43.58 23.73 12.49
C GLN A 81 43.49 22.89 11.21
N GLU A 82 44.05 21.68 11.24
CA GLU A 82 44.03 20.73 10.13
C GLU A 82 42.62 20.21 9.83
N PHE A 83 41.83 19.92 10.86
CA PHE A 83 40.47 19.37 10.72
C PHE A 83 39.35 20.42 10.75
N ASN A 84 39.65 21.69 10.47
CA ASN A 84 38.66 22.78 10.39
C ASN A 84 38.01 22.94 9.01
N CYS A 85 37.82 21.84 8.27
CA CYS A 85 37.24 21.86 6.93
C CYS A 85 35.76 22.30 6.95
N ARG A 86 35.42 23.34 6.19
CA ARG A 86 34.03 23.84 6.06
C ARG A 86 33.08 22.79 5.47
N THR A 87 33.54 21.97 4.53
CA THR A 87 32.72 20.90 3.91
C THR A 87 32.35 19.82 4.93
N CYS A 88 33.33 19.31 5.68
CA CYS A 88 33.08 18.34 6.77
C CYS A 88 32.26 18.95 7.91
N ALA A 89 32.49 20.23 8.26
CA ALA A 89 31.69 20.94 9.24
C ALA A 89 30.21 21.06 8.81
N HIS A 90 29.96 21.29 7.52
CA HIS A 90 28.60 21.31 6.98
C HIS A 90 27.93 19.94 7.08
N PHE A 91 28.64 18.85 6.71
CA PHE A 91 28.14 17.49 6.89
C PHE A 91 27.77 17.19 8.35
N MET A 92 28.69 17.43 9.29
CA MET A 92 28.47 17.14 10.71
C MET A 92 27.26 17.90 11.27
N ASN A 93 27.09 19.17 10.92
CA ASN A 93 25.98 19.97 11.44
C ASN A 93 24.64 19.68 10.77
N LYS A 94 24.64 19.19 9.53
CA LYS A 94 23.42 18.93 8.77
C LYS A 94 22.93 17.49 8.92
N CYS A 95 23.84 16.54 9.01
CA CYS A 95 23.55 15.11 8.97
C CYS A 95 24.25 14.31 10.06
N GLY A 96 25.25 14.86 10.75
CA GLY A 96 25.97 14.14 11.80
C GLY A 96 25.09 13.73 12.98
N ASP A 97 23.96 14.40 13.20
CA ASP A 97 22.97 14.12 14.24
C ASP A 97 21.95 13.04 13.88
N LEU A 98 22.09 12.43 12.70
CA LEU A 98 21.20 11.36 12.28
C LEU A 98 21.36 10.12 13.17
N CYS A 99 20.23 9.56 13.58
CA CYS A 99 20.15 8.41 14.46
C CYS A 99 18.95 7.52 14.14
N LEU A 100 19.01 6.30 14.65
CA LEU A 100 17.87 5.39 14.78
C LEU A 100 17.44 5.32 16.26
N VAL A 101 16.24 4.80 16.51
CA VAL A 101 15.80 4.45 17.85
C VAL A 101 15.95 2.94 18.04
N ASP A 102 16.59 2.54 19.14
CA ASP A 102 16.61 1.16 19.58
C ASP A 102 15.21 0.76 20.07
N GLU A 103 14.58 -0.20 19.39
CA GLU A 103 13.22 -0.63 19.71
C GLU A 103 13.11 -1.35 21.06
N SER A 104 14.21 -1.88 21.59
CA SER A 104 14.26 -2.63 22.85
C SER A 104 14.48 -1.74 24.08
N THR A 105 15.07 -0.56 23.89
CA THR A 105 15.45 0.33 25.00
C THR A 105 14.93 1.76 24.87
N GLY A 106 14.54 2.21 23.67
CA GLY A 106 14.21 3.62 23.39
C GLY A 106 15.43 4.54 23.30
N LYS A 107 16.65 4.00 23.35
CA LYS A 107 17.89 4.78 23.23
C LYS A 107 18.17 5.15 21.77
N LEU A 108 18.92 6.24 21.58
CA LEU A 108 19.35 6.67 20.26
C LEU A 108 20.59 5.88 19.84
N ILE A 109 20.60 5.43 18.59
CA ILE A 109 21.75 4.78 17.96
C ILE A 109 22.30 5.75 16.91
N PRO A 110 23.48 6.37 17.13
CA PRO A 110 24.08 7.28 16.16
C PRO A 110 24.39 6.58 14.84
N LEU A 111 24.01 7.20 13.71
CA LEU A 111 24.14 6.58 12.40
C LEU A 111 25.61 6.46 11.95
N PHE A 112 26.38 7.53 12.12
CA PHE A 112 27.74 7.66 11.58
C PHE A 112 28.84 7.33 12.59
N TRP A 113 28.54 7.42 13.89
CA TRP A 113 29.55 7.43 14.96
C TRP A 113 29.61 6.08 15.65
N THR A 114 30.79 5.45 15.63
CA THR A 114 31.00 4.10 16.18
C THR A 114 31.23 4.13 17.68
N ASP A 115 30.66 3.15 18.39
CA ASP A 115 30.91 2.93 19.82
C ASP A 115 32.28 2.28 20.04
N ASN A 116 32.78 1.51 19.06
CA ASN A 116 34.12 0.94 19.06
C ASN A 116 35.14 1.98 18.58
N VAL A 117 35.39 2.99 19.42
CA VAL A 117 36.33 4.08 19.13
C VAL A 117 37.77 3.58 18.93
N GLN A 118 38.15 2.45 19.53
CA GLN A 118 39.48 1.84 19.38
C GLN A 118 39.75 1.40 17.94
N SER A 119 38.70 1.14 17.16
CA SER A 119 38.84 0.86 15.74
C SER A 119 39.21 2.09 14.90
N LEU A 120 39.11 3.31 15.43
CA LEU A 120 39.41 4.54 14.69
C LEU A 120 40.88 4.95 14.82
N PRO A 121 41.42 5.72 13.86
CA PRO A 121 42.72 6.37 14.02
C PRO A 121 42.76 7.19 15.33
N GLY A 122 43.85 7.08 16.09
CA GLY A 122 43.98 7.64 17.44
C GLY A 122 43.53 9.10 17.57
N VAL A 123 43.86 9.91 16.56
CA VAL A 123 43.53 11.35 16.48
C VAL A 123 42.02 11.62 16.58
N PHE A 124 41.15 10.71 16.14
CA PHE A 124 39.70 10.92 16.10
C PHE A 124 38.94 10.26 17.25
N GLN A 125 39.61 9.48 18.12
CA GLN A 125 38.93 8.67 19.14
C GLN A 125 38.20 9.55 20.16
N ASP A 126 38.86 10.59 20.67
CA ASP A 126 38.27 11.52 21.63
C ASP A 126 37.13 12.33 21.03
N SER A 127 37.28 12.78 19.78
CA SER A 127 36.22 13.49 19.06
C SER A 127 34.98 12.62 18.87
N VAL A 128 35.13 11.37 18.41
CA VAL A 128 33.97 10.48 18.23
C VAL A 128 33.34 10.11 19.57
N LYS A 129 34.15 9.91 20.63
CA LYS A 129 33.63 9.69 21.98
C LYS A 129 32.80 10.89 22.47
N ALA A 130 33.30 12.11 22.28
CA ALA A 130 32.58 13.33 22.64
C ALA A 130 31.28 13.49 21.83
N ILE A 131 31.29 13.11 20.54
CA ILE A 131 30.06 13.11 19.72
C ILE A 131 29.06 12.07 20.21
N ASN A 132 29.47 10.83 20.50
CA ASN A 132 28.55 9.80 21.00
C ASN A 132 27.87 10.22 22.30
N GLN A 133 28.61 10.86 23.21
CA GLN A 133 28.06 11.43 24.46
C GLN A 133 26.98 12.48 24.23
N LEU A 134 26.93 13.13 23.06
CA LEU A 134 25.83 14.05 22.76
C LEU A 134 24.49 13.34 22.61
N PHE A 135 24.46 12.07 22.22
CA PHE A 135 23.20 11.33 22.01
C PHE A 135 22.61 10.80 23.32
N ASP A 136 23.45 10.64 24.34
CA ASP A 136 23.03 10.11 25.64
C ASP A 136 21.98 11.02 26.31
N GLY A 137 20.86 10.44 26.70
CA GLY A 137 19.77 11.14 27.39
C GLY A 137 19.01 12.16 26.54
N ARG A 138 19.24 12.22 25.22
CA ARG A 138 18.52 13.13 24.31
C ARG A 138 17.30 12.52 23.68
N THR A 139 16.38 13.41 23.31
CA THR A 139 15.18 13.07 22.57
C THR A 139 15.40 13.11 21.05
N VAL A 140 14.58 12.33 20.35
CA VAL A 140 14.36 12.45 18.91
C VAL A 140 13.86 13.87 18.59
N GLY A 141 14.37 14.44 17.50
CA GLY A 141 13.90 15.66 16.90
C GLY A 141 12.92 15.39 15.75
N ARG A 142 13.28 15.81 14.53
CA ARG A 142 12.46 15.60 13.33
C ARG A 142 12.90 14.34 12.57
N GLU A 143 11.96 13.71 11.87
CA GLU A 143 12.25 12.64 10.92
C GLU A 143 13.05 13.15 9.71
N PHE A 144 14.02 12.36 9.26
CA PHE A 144 14.76 12.58 8.03
C PHE A 144 14.06 11.85 6.87
N ARG A 145 13.29 12.59 6.07
CA ARG A 145 12.51 12.06 4.94
C ARG A 145 13.22 12.25 3.61
N ILE A 146 13.34 11.17 2.83
CA ILE A 146 13.87 11.21 1.47
C ILE A 146 12.74 11.60 0.52
N THR A 147 12.77 12.85 0.04
CA THR A 147 11.69 13.40 -0.82
C THR A 147 12.06 13.53 -2.29
N LYS A 148 13.35 13.41 -2.60
CA LYS A 148 13.95 13.47 -3.95
C LYS A 148 15.21 12.62 -3.97
N GLU A 149 15.63 12.14 -5.14
CA GLU A 149 16.83 11.31 -5.29
C GLU A 149 18.09 11.98 -4.70
N ARG A 150 18.25 13.29 -4.93
CA ARG A 150 19.36 14.08 -4.36
C ARG A 150 19.43 14.05 -2.83
N CYS A 151 18.33 13.77 -2.13
CA CYS A 151 18.30 13.71 -0.66
C CYS A 151 18.95 12.42 -0.12
N ARG A 152 19.25 11.46 -0.98
CA ARG A 152 19.98 10.23 -0.63
C ARG A 152 21.48 10.46 -0.48
N TYR A 153 22.01 11.44 -1.20
CA TYR A 153 23.41 11.80 -1.16
C TYR A 153 23.62 12.84 -0.05
N LEU A 154 24.26 12.43 1.02
CA LEU A 154 24.62 13.27 2.15
C LEU A 154 26.07 13.71 2.01
N GLY A 155 26.33 15.01 2.15
CA GLY A 155 27.69 15.55 2.05
C GLY A 155 28.19 15.71 0.62
N VAL A 156 29.50 15.81 0.48
CA VAL A 156 30.20 16.00 -0.80
C VAL A 156 31.45 15.13 -0.75
N GLU A 157 31.58 14.14 -1.64
CA GLU A 157 32.68 13.17 -1.55
C GLU A 157 34.04 13.82 -1.83
N GLU A 158 34.13 14.63 -2.89
CA GLU A 158 35.35 15.33 -3.25
C GLU A 158 35.08 16.81 -3.54
N LYS A 159 35.92 17.69 -3.00
CA LYS A 159 35.88 19.13 -3.29
C LYS A 159 37.27 19.73 -3.16
N GLY A 160 37.74 20.37 -4.23
CA GLY A 160 39.06 21.01 -4.27
C GLY A 160 40.23 20.02 -4.22
N GLY A 161 40.05 18.80 -4.73
CA GLY A 161 41.06 17.74 -4.71
C GLY A 161 41.22 17.02 -3.37
N PHE A 162 40.35 17.30 -2.39
CA PHE A 162 40.32 16.64 -1.10
C PHE A 162 39.04 15.82 -0.95
N LYS A 163 39.14 14.64 -0.35
CA LYS A 163 37.98 13.86 0.07
C LYS A 163 37.38 14.43 1.35
N HIS A 164 36.07 14.36 1.48
CA HIS A 164 35.33 14.83 2.65
C HIS A 164 34.32 13.78 3.12
N MET A 165 33.64 14.08 4.22
CA MET A 165 32.53 13.26 4.70
C MET A 165 31.37 13.29 3.69
N ALA A 166 31.04 12.10 3.18
CA ALA A 166 29.88 11.87 2.34
C ALA A 166 29.30 10.48 2.60
N PHE A 167 28.02 10.29 2.29
CA PHE A 167 27.33 9.01 2.42
C PHE A 167 26.17 8.93 1.43
N ASP A 168 26.05 7.82 0.71
CA ASP A 168 24.87 7.49 -0.09
C ASP A 168 24.00 6.49 0.67
N LEU A 169 22.73 6.83 0.88
CA LEU A 169 21.79 5.95 1.55
C LEU A 169 21.53 4.67 0.71
N PRO A 170 21.58 3.47 1.33
CA PRO A 170 21.28 2.21 0.64
C PRO A 170 19.90 2.20 -0.02
N SER A 171 19.78 1.55 -1.18
CA SER A 171 18.52 1.46 -1.94
C SER A 171 17.39 0.77 -1.18
N CYS A 172 17.69 -0.13 -0.25
CA CYS A 172 16.68 -0.75 0.63
C CYS A 172 16.00 0.25 1.60
N ARG A 173 16.52 1.49 1.70
CA ARG A 173 15.95 2.60 2.50
C ARG A 173 15.42 3.73 1.61
N SER A 174 15.29 3.49 0.31
CA SER A 174 15.09 4.52 -0.72
C SER A 174 13.67 4.66 -1.26
N GLU A 175 12.66 4.26 -0.50
CA GLU A 175 11.30 4.67 -0.85
C GLU A 175 11.23 6.19 -0.81
N ILE A 176 11.28 6.82 -1.99
CA ILE A 176 11.14 8.26 -2.13
C ILE A 176 9.70 8.57 -1.78
N LEU A 177 9.50 9.22 -0.64
CA LEU A 177 8.21 9.77 -0.28
C LEU A 177 8.04 11.08 -1.06
N PRO A 178 7.19 11.16 -2.09
CA PRO A 178 7.12 12.36 -2.91
C PRO A 178 6.81 13.57 -2.05
N ALA A 179 7.48 14.69 -2.31
CA ALA A 179 7.39 15.89 -1.47
C ALA A 179 5.93 16.34 -1.24
N ALA A 180 5.07 16.16 -2.24
CA ALA A 180 3.65 16.40 -2.12
C ALA A 180 2.99 15.55 -1.02
N VAL A 181 3.27 14.26 -0.96
CA VAL A 181 2.77 13.33 0.07
C VAL A 181 3.33 13.69 1.44
N ALA A 182 4.64 13.96 1.51
CA ALA A 182 5.32 14.30 2.74
C ALA A 182 4.73 15.55 3.42
N ARG A 183 4.20 16.51 2.63
CA ARG A 183 3.52 17.72 3.14
C ARG A 183 2.12 17.46 3.70
N THR A 184 1.46 16.38 3.28
CA THR A 184 0.14 15.99 3.81
C THR A 184 0.25 15.24 5.12
N MET A 185 1.44 14.70 5.43
CA MET A 185 1.69 13.99 6.68
C MET A 185 1.92 15.00 7.81
N PRO A 186 1.31 14.77 8.99
CA PRO A 186 1.60 15.58 10.16
C PRO A 186 3.10 15.58 10.51
N PRO A 187 3.63 16.67 11.09
CA PRO A 187 4.96 16.68 11.69
C PRO A 187 5.17 15.53 12.68
N THR A 188 6.41 15.06 12.80
CA THR A 188 6.79 13.94 13.68
C THR A 188 6.28 14.09 15.12
N ASN A 189 6.33 15.31 15.68
CA ASN A 189 5.83 15.58 17.03
C ASN A 189 4.30 15.43 17.14
N GLU A 190 3.54 15.91 16.14
CA GLU A 190 2.08 15.76 16.14
C GLU A 190 1.67 14.29 16.03
N GLN A 191 2.41 13.49 15.26
CA GLN A 191 2.19 12.04 15.20
C GLN A 191 2.40 11.38 16.56
N ARG A 192 3.50 11.71 17.26
CA ARG A 192 3.76 11.22 18.62
C ARG A 192 2.66 11.62 19.59
N GLU A 193 2.20 12.88 19.54
CA GLU A 193 1.10 13.35 20.40
C GLU A 193 -0.22 12.62 20.13
N MET A 194 -0.53 12.34 18.87
CA MET A 194 -1.70 11.52 18.53
C MET A 194 -1.59 10.13 19.14
N LEU A 195 -0.43 9.47 19.02
CA LEU A 195 -0.21 8.16 19.65
C LEU A 195 -0.34 8.23 21.17
N GLN A 196 0.28 9.23 21.81
CA GLN A 196 0.21 9.41 23.25
C GLN A 196 -1.25 9.55 23.73
N ARG A 197 -2.06 10.35 23.03
CA ARG A 197 -3.50 10.47 23.34
C ARG A 197 -4.24 9.15 23.14
N ILE A 198 -3.98 8.42 22.06
CA ILE A 198 -4.59 7.09 21.82
C ILE A 198 -4.27 6.11 22.96
N LEU A 199 -3.02 6.08 23.44
CA LEU A 199 -2.59 5.21 24.53
C LEU A 199 -3.26 5.59 25.86
N ASN A 200 -3.37 6.89 26.15
CA ASN A 200 -4.04 7.38 27.36
C ASN A 200 -5.56 7.16 27.31
N ASP A 201 -6.17 7.36 26.14
CA ASP A 201 -7.62 7.32 25.97
C ASP A 201 -8.15 5.87 26.00
N TYR A 202 -7.37 4.88 25.55
CA TYR A 202 -7.86 3.50 25.36
C TYR A 202 -7.05 2.43 26.07
N SER A 203 -7.73 1.70 26.97
CA SER A 203 -7.14 0.53 27.64
C SER A 203 -6.83 -0.61 26.66
N ARG A 204 -5.85 -1.45 27.00
CA ARG A 204 -5.51 -2.66 26.23
C ARG A 204 -6.73 -3.60 26.05
N GLU A 205 -7.61 -3.66 27.05
CA GLU A 205 -8.82 -4.49 26.98
C GLU A 205 -9.84 -3.93 25.97
N THR A 206 -10.03 -2.61 25.94
CA THR A 206 -10.86 -1.92 24.93
C THR A 206 -10.35 -2.23 23.52
N VAL A 207 -9.05 -2.02 23.29
CA VAL A 207 -8.40 -2.29 21.99
C VAL A 207 -8.56 -3.74 21.58
N ARG A 208 -8.35 -4.68 22.50
CA ARG A 208 -8.52 -6.13 22.26
C ARG A 208 -9.96 -6.48 21.87
N ARG A 209 -10.98 -5.93 22.56
CA ARG A 209 -12.39 -6.18 22.24
C ARG A 209 -12.76 -5.65 20.86
N VAL A 210 -12.33 -4.44 20.51
CA VAL A 210 -12.56 -3.88 19.17
C VAL A 210 -11.85 -4.70 18.10
N ALA A 211 -10.61 -5.13 18.36
CA ALA A 211 -9.87 -6.01 17.47
C ALA A 211 -10.65 -7.31 17.21
N SER A 212 -11.15 -7.98 18.25
CA SER A 212 -12.00 -9.18 18.12
C SER A 212 -13.25 -8.91 17.26
N LEU A 213 -14.00 -7.85 17.55
CA LEU A 213 -15.20 -7.50 16.77
C LEU A 213 -14.92 -7.34 15.27
N LEU A 214 -13.84 -6.64 14.92
CA LEU A 214 -13.48 -6.38 13.53
C LEU A 214 -12.85 -7.60 12.85
N GLN A 215 -11.95 -8.32 13.52
CA GLN A 215 -11.27 -9.50 12.99
C GLN A 215 -12.23 -10.66 12.74
N GLU A 216 -13.20 -10.86 13.63
CA GLU A 216 -14.26 -11.88 13.50
C GLU A 216 -15.36 -11.50 12.49
N ASN A 217 -15.23 -10.37 11.78
CA ASN A 217 -16.22 -9.88 10.80
C ASN A 217 -17.64 -9.72 11.38
N ARG A 218 -17.74 -9.37 12.67
CA ARG A 218 -19.04 -9.13 13.32
C ARG A 218 -19.68 -7.81 12.88
N LEU A 219 -18.88 -6.90 12.33
CA LEU A 219 -19.33 -5.62 11.77
C LEU A 219 -19.09 -5.59 10.24
N PRO A 220 -20.03 -5.05 9.44
CA PRO A 220 -19.83 -4.89 8.00
C PRO A 220 -18.74 -3.85 7.70
N TYR A 221 -18.15 -3.85 6.51
CA TYR A 221 -17.17 -2.84 6.06
C TYR A 221 -15.92 -2.70 6.97
N ALA A 222 -15.60 -3.73 7.77
CA ALA A 222 -14.54 -3.69 8.77
C ALA A 222 -13.11 -3.72 8.18
N ASN A 223 -12.91 -4.22 6.96
CA ASN A 223 -11.59 -4.53 6.40
C ASN A 223 -10.64 -3.32 6.41
N ALA A 224 -11.14 -2.13 6.10
CA ALA A 224 -10.33 -0.91 6.06
C ALA A 224 -9.72 -0.51 7.42
N HIS A 225 -10.31 -1.00 8.51
CA HIS A 225 -9.94 -0.64 9.88
C HIS A 225 -9.18 -1.75 10.62
N LYS A 226 -9.22 -2.99 10.12
CA LYS A 226 -8.49 -4.12 10.70
C LYS A 226 -6.99 -3.86 10.84
N GLY A 227 -6.38 -3.25 9.82
CA GLY A 227 -4.95 -2.93 9.84
C GLY A 227 -4.56 -1.99 10.98
N ALA A 228 -5.35 -0.94 11.23
CA ALA A 228 -5.06 0.05 12.28
C ALA A 228 -5.24 -0.54 13.69
N ILE A 229 -6.32 -1.30 13.92
CA ILE A 229 -6.56 -1.88 15.24
C ILE A 229 -5.58 -3.01 15.56
N SER A 230 -5.22 -3.85 14.58
CA SER A 230 -4.19 -4.88 14.76
C SER A 230 -2.84 -4.25 15.07
N TRP A 231 -2.46 -3.20 14.33
CA TRP A 231 -1.22 -2.46 14.58
C TRP A 231 -1.17 -1.91 16.02
N LEU A 232 -2.26 -1.30 16.52
CA LEU A 232 -2.30 -0.78 17.89
C LEU A 232 -2.17 -1.90 18.93
N LEU A 233 -2.86 -3.02 18.71
CA LEU A 233 -2.79 -4.19 19.59
C LEU A 233 -1.37 -4.78 19.63
N ASP A 234 -0.70 -4.88 18.48
CA ASP A 234 0.68 -5.36 18.36
C ASP A 234 1.67 -4.42 19.05
N VAL A 235 1.49 -3.10 18.88
CA VAL A 235 2.28 -2.07 19.58
C VAL A 235 2.13 -2.20 21.09
N GLN A 236 0.91 -2.29 21.61
CA GLN A 236 0.65 -2.46 23.04
C GLN A 236 1.23 -3.78 23.57
N LYS A 237 1.19 -4.85 22.78
CA LYS A 237 1.73 -6.17 23.16
C LYS A 237 3.25 -6.20 23.17
N ALA A 238 3.90 -5.70 22.11
CA ALA A 238 5.35 -5.80 21.93
C ALA A 238 6.13 -4.72 22.69
N ARG A 239 5.52 -3.54 22.90
CA ARG A 239 6.24 -2.35 23.39
C ARG A 239 5.55 -1.66 24.56
N GLY A 240 4.48 -2.24 25.12
CA GLY A 240 3.65 -1.61 26.17
C GLY A 240 4.45 -1.01 27.33
N VAL A 241 5.46 -1.74 27.84
CA VAL A 241 6.33 -1.24 28.93
C VAL A 241 7.10 0.01 28.51
N LEU A 242 7.67 0.04 27.31
CA LEU A 242 8.48 1.17 26.85
C LEU A 242 7.62 2.40 26.51
N ILE A 243 6.43 2.20 25.96
CA ILE A 243 5.58 3.30 25.48
C ILE A 243 4.66 3.88 26.55
N ASP A 244 4.34 3.12 27.61
CA ASP A 244 3.27 3.47 28.56
C ASP A 244 3.66 3.32 30.05
N SER A 245 4.76 2.64 30.38
CA SER A 245 5.17 2.45 31.79
C SER A 245 5.88 3.68 32.36
N ASP A 246 5.64 3.96 33.64
CA ASP A 246 6.38 4.96 34.43
C ASP A 246 7.79 4.51 34.81
N THR A 247 8.13 3.23 34.63
CA THR A 247 9.49 2.69 34.86
C THR A 247 10.48 3.09 33.75
N THR A 248 9.98 3.51 32.59
CA THR A 248 10.79 3.93 31.44
C THR A 248 11.09 5.41 31.57
N SER A 249 12.34 5.82 31.34
CA SER A 249 12.70 7.24 31.43
C SER A 249 11.86 8.08 30.45
N ALA A 250 11.56 9.33 30.81
CA ALA A 250 10.78 10.23 29.97
C ALA A 250 11.39 10.39 28.56
N THR A 251 12.72 10.39 28.47
CA THR A 251 13.48 10.46 27.21
C THR A 251 13.29 9.19 26.37
N GLU A 252 13.53 8.01 26.93
CA GLU A 252 13.41 6.75 26.19
C GLU A 252 11.96 6.52 25.74
N ARG A 253 10.99 6.82 26.61
CA ARG A 253 9.56 6.79 26.29
C ARG A 253 9.20 7.76 25.17
N HIS A 254 9.74 8.98 25.19
CA HIS A 254 9.56 9.93 24.10
C HIS A 254 10.09 9.36 22.78
N ASN A 255 11.31 8.83 22.77
CA ASN A 255 11.96 8.31 21.58
C ASN A 255 11.22 7.12 20.98
N ILE A 256 10.82 6.15 21.82
CA ILE A 256 10.09 4.97 21.35
C ILE A 256 8.68 5.33 20.87
N GLN A 257 7.98 6.25 21.53
CA GLN A 257 6.68 6.75 21.05
C GLN A 257 6.83 7.44 19.70
N THR A 258 7.87 8.27 19.51
CA THR A 258 8.16 8.90 18.23
C THR A 258 8.45 7.87 17.13
N HIS A 259 9.29 6.87 17.43
CA HIS A 259 9.62 5.79 16.53
C HIS A 259 8.39 5.00 16.09
N VAL A 260 7.56 4.59 17.07
CA VAL A 260 6.31 3.86 16.82
C VAL A 260 5.37 4.69 15.96
N ALA A 261 5.16 5.96 16.31
CA ALA A 261 4.25 6.84 15.58
C ALA A 261 4.70 7.06 14.12
N ALA A 262 5.98 7.33 13.89
CA ALA A 262 6.55 7.51 12.56
C ALA A 262 6.59 6.22 11.73
N SER A 263 6.61 5.06 12.38
CA SER A 263 6.56 3.75 11.70
C SER A 263 5.12 3.32 11.35
N ALA A 264 4.10 4.07 11.78
CA ALA A 264 2.72 3.77 11.45
C ALA A 264 2.44 4.08 9.97
N PHE A 265 1.68 3.23 9.29
CA PHE A 265 1.27 3.49 7.91
C PHE A 265 0.42 4.78 7.82
N ILE A 266 0.45 5.44 6.66
CA ILE A 266 -0.21 6.73 6.44
C ILE A 266 -1.71 6.62 6.76
N GLY A 267 -2.17 7.46 7.68
CA GLY A 267 -3.57 7.51 8.12
C GLY A 267 -3.93 6.58 9.29
N CYS A 268 -3.03 5.70 9.74
CA CYS A 268 -3.27 4.80 10.88
C CYS A 268 -3.70 5.56 12.15
N LEU A 269 -2.86 6.50 12.60
CA LEU A 269 -3.10 7.27 13.83
C LEU A 269 -4.39 8.11 13.74
N HIS A 270 -4.71 8.66 12.57
CA HIS A 270 -5.95 9.42 12.38
C HIS A 270 -7.21 8.55 12.52
N GLN A 271 -7.19 7.31 12.02
CA GLN A 271 -8.30 6.38 12.19
C GLN A 271 -8.55 6.08 13.66
N LEU A 272 -7.48 5.83 14.42
CA LEU A 272 -7.52 5.53 15.85
C LEU A 272 -7.87 6.74 16.70
N ARG A 273 -7.49 7.95 16.29
CA ARG A 273 -7.69 9.17 17.08
C ARG A 273 -9.02 9.87 16.82
N SER A 274 -9.52 9.83 15.58
CA SER A 274 -10.59 10.73 15.13
C SER A 274 -11.54 10.14 14.09
N GLY A 275 -11.27 8.94 13.58
CA GLY A 275 -12.08 8.30 12.54
C GLY A 275 -13.23 7.45 13.08
N ALA A 276 -13.88 6.71 12.18
CA ALA A 276 -14.93 5.74 12.55
C ALA A 276 -14.43 4.71 13.57
N LEU A 277 -13.17 4.29 13.47
CA LEU A 277 -12.54 3.37 14.41
C LEU A 277 -12.42 3.96 15.83
N SER A 278 -12.07 5.24 15.96
CA SER A 278 -12.07 5.96 17.24
C SER A 278 -13.47 5.96 17.87
N LYS A 279 -14.53 6.21 17.09
CA LYS A 279 -15.91 6.16 17.61
C LYS A 279 -16.34 4.77 18.07
N LEU A 280 -15.86 3.72 17.41
CA LEU A 280 -16.08 2.34 17.87
C LEU A 280 -15.32 2.05 19.17
N LEU A 281 -14.07 2.53 19.30
CA LEU A 281 -13.29 2.43 20.53
C LEU A 281 -13.97 3.16 21.69
N ASP A 282 -14.41 4.40 21.48
CA ASP A 282 -15.17 5.20 22.47
C ASP A 282 -16.41 4.42 22.93
N GLY A 283 -17.20 3.90 22.00
CA GLY A 283 -18.43 3.18 22.34
C GLY A 283 -18.19 1.88 23.10
N VAL A 284 -17.13 1.13 22.77
CA VAL A 284 -16.76 -0.09 23.52
C VAL A 284 -16.26 0.27 24.92
N GLN A 285 -15.50 1.35 25.06
CA GLN A 285 -15.01 1.83 26.34
C GLN A 285 -16.13 2.34 27.26
N GLU A 286 -17.11 3.03 26.69
CA GLU A 286 -18.34 3.46 27.37
C GLU A 286 -19.27 2.29 27.73
N GLY A 287 -18.98 1.06 27.27
CA GLY A 287 -19.78 -0.13 27.57
C GLY A 287 -21.08 -0.24 26.78
N LYS A 288 -21.18 0.41 25.60
CA LYS A 288 -22.38 0.32 24.76
C LYS A 288 -22.66 -1.10 24.29
N HIS A 289 -23.94 -1.43 24.15
CA HIS A 289 -24.38 -2.73 23.64
C HIS A 289 -24.08 -2.90 22.15
N PHE A 290 -23.85 -4.15 21.72
CA PHE A 290 -23.46 -4.49 20.35
C PHE A 290 -24.39 -3.90 19.27
N ASN A 291 -25.71 -3.95 19.46
CA ASN A 291 -26.68 -3.44 18.48
C ASN A 291 -26.55 -1.93 18.25
N GLU A 292 -26.18 -1.17 19.29
CA GLU A 292 -25.94 0.26 19.16
C GLU A 292 -24.62 0.54 18.42
N LEU A 293 -23.56 -0.20 18.78
CA LEU A 293 -22.26 -0.12 18.10
C LEU A 293 -22.40 -0.44 16.62
N GLU A 294 -23.14 -1.50 16.27
CA GLU A 294 -23.38 -1.89 14.89
C GLU A 294 -24.12 -0.81 14.10
N ARG A 295 -25.16 -0.21 14.68
CA ARG A 295 -25.93 0.87 14.04
C ARG A 295 -25.06 2.10 13.78
N GLN A 296 -24.28 2.54 14.76
CA GLN A 296 -23.36 3.68 14.61
C GLN A 296 -22.28 3.37 13.57
N TRP A 297 -21.71 2.16 13.62
CA TRP A 297 -20.70 1.70 12.68
C TRP A 297 -21.19 1.69 11.24
N ARG A 298 -22.38 1.13 10.99
CA ARG A 298 -23.01 1.09 9.65
C ARG A 298 -23.18 2.49 9.06
N THR A 299 -23.52 3.46 9.89
CA THR A 299 -23.69 4.86 9.46
C THR A 299 -22.34 5.50 9.11
N LEU A 300 -21.33 5.30 9.96
CA LEU A 300 -20.00 5.90 9.78
C LEU A 300 -19.22 5.28 8.62
N CYS A 301 -19.40 3.98 8.40
CA CYS A 301 -18.67 3.19 7.40
C CYS A 301 -19.52 2.89 6.16
N ASP A 302 -20.64 3.59 5.96
CA ASP A 302 -21.45 3.44 4.75
C ASP A 302 -20.61 3.79 3.51
N PRO A 303 -20.46 2.89 2.52
CA PRO A 303 -19.65 3.14 1.32
C PRO A 303 -20.07 4.37 0.49
N THR A 304 -21.32 4.83 0.64
CA THR A 304 -21.85 6.03 -0.04
C THR A 304 -21.43 7.33 0.66
N MET A 305 -20.98 7.25 1.92
CA MET A 305 -20.60 8.40 2.75
C MET A 305 -19.12 8.39 3.13
N TYR A 306 -18.58 7.22 3.46
CA TYR A 306 -17.23 7.07 4.00
C TYR A 306 -16.16 7.51 3.00
N MET A 307 -15.37 8.51 3.40
CA MET A 307 -14.36 9.19 2.57
C MET A 307 -14.91 9.91 1.32
N ARG A 308 -16.22 10.00 1.15
CA ARG A 308 -16.89 10.66 0.02
C ARG A 308 -17.14 12.15 0.35
N PRO A 309 -16.72 13.10 -0.50
CA PRO A 309 -17.10 14.51 -0.39
C PRO A 309 -18.61 14.67 -0.46
N GLN A 310 -19.16 15.47 0.44
CA GLN A 310 -20.60 15.75 0.50
C GLN A 310 -20.99 17.03 -0.27
N GLN A 311 -19.99 17.82 -0.67
CA GLN A 311 -20.17 19.07 -1.39
C GLN A 311 -19.20 19.15 -2.57
N PRO A 312 -19.58 19.83 -3.66
CA PRO A 312 -18.68 20.10 -4.78
C PRO A 312 -17.40 20.84 -4.33
N PRO A 313 -16.26 20.63 -5.03
CA PRO A 313 -15.01 21.32 -4.71
C PRO A 313 -15.11 22.83 -4.93
N LYS A 314 -14.54 23.61 -4.02
CA LYS A 314 -14.38 25.07 -4.17
C LYS A 314 -13.24 25.38 -5.16
N ALA A 315 -13.22 26.57 -5.76
CA ALA A 315 -12.15 27.00 -6.69
C ALA A 315 -10.73 26.85 -6.11
N GLY A 316 -10.55 27.14 -4.81
CA GLY A 316 -9.26 26.90 -4.13
C GLY A 316 -8.86 25.42 -4.08
N ASN A 317 -9.81 24.50 -3.91
CA ASN A 317 -9.54 23.06 -3.92
C ASN A 317 -9.12 22.59 -5.32
N ILE A 318 -9.67 23.21 -6.37
CA ILE A 318 -9.27 22.94 -7.76
C ILE A 318 -7.83 23.40 -7.99
N ALA A 319 -7.48 24.62 -7.59
CA ALA A 319 -6.11 25.13 -7.71
C ALA A 319 -5.07 24.28 -6.95
N VAL A 320 -5.41 23.77 -5.76
CA VAL A 320 -4.57 22.84 -5.01
C VAL A 320 -4.42 21.51 -5.75
N ALA A 321 -5.48 21.01 -6.38
CA ALA A 321 -5.44 19.80 -7.20
C ALA A 321 -4.53 19.97 -8.41
N GLU A 322 -4.67 21.05 -9.17
CA GLU A 322 -3.83 21.35 -10.34
C GLU A 322 -2.35 21.40 -9.97
N LYS A 323 -2.01 22.09 -8.86
CA LYS A 323 -0.64 22.16 -8.38
C LYS A 323 -0.10 20.78 -7.98
N LEU A 324 -0.90 19.98 -7.27
CA LEU A 324 -0.52 18.63 -6.88
C LEU A 324 -0.27 17.74 -8.11
N PHE A 325 -1.15 17.80 -9.11
CA PHE A 325 -1.03 17.03 -10.34
C PHE A 325 0.21 17.43 -11.12
N ALA A 326 0.48 18.73 -11.28
CA ALA A 326 1.70 19.22 -11.90
C ALA A 326 2.97 18.74 -11.18
N GLU A 327 2.99 18.78 -9.84
CA GLU A 327 4.14 18.30 -9.05
C GLU A 327 4.37 16.78 -9.16
N LEU A 328 3.31 15.98 -9.31
CA LEU A 328 3.39 14.53 -9.55
C LEU A 328 3.60 14.21 -11.05
N GLY A 329 3.58 15.23 -11.91
CA GLY A 329 3.62 15.11 -13.37
C GLY A 329 2.43 14.36 -13.96
N LEU A 330 1.28 14.36 -13.29
CA LEU A 330 0.06 13.72 -13.77
C LEU A 330 -0.61 14.58 -14.84
N THR A 331 -1.19 13.91 -15.80
CA THR A 331 -1.90 14.47 -16.95
C THR A 331 -3.36 14.05 -16.92
N LYS A 332 -4.16 14.64 -17.81
CA LYS A 332 -5.56 14.25 -17.99
C LYS A 332 -5.70 12.80 -18.44
N ASP A 333 -4.77 12.30 -19.26
CA ASP A 333 -4.83 10.93 -19.78
C ASP A 333 -4.63 9.88 -18.70
N ASP A 334 -3.82 10.17 -17.67
CA ASP A 334 -3.63 9.29 -16.50
C ASP A 334 -4.96 9.00 -15.77
N MET A 335 -5.90 9.93 -15.85
CA MET A 335 -7.21 9.83 -15.18
C MET A 335 -8.25 9.06 -16.00
N ARG A 336 -8.00 8.83 -17.30
CA ARG A 336 -8.96 8.16 -18.18
C ARG A 336 -9.07 6.68 -17.84
N ARG A 337 -10.25 6.11 -18.10
CA ARG A 337 -10.54 4.70 -17.81
C ARG A 337 -11.24 4.06 -18.98
N LYS A 338 -10.95 2.77 -19.21
CA LYS A 338 -11.64 1.91 -20.16
C LYS A 338 -12.01 0.59 -19.50
N TYR A 339 -13.03 -0.08 -20.03
CA TYR A 339 -13.36 -1.44 -19.57
C TYR A 339 -12.20 -2.40 -19.84
N LEU A 340 -11.93 -3.29 -18.87
CA LEU A 340 -10.92 -4.32 -19.01
C LEU A 340 -11.45 -5.45 -19.89
N THR A 341 -10.65 -5.86 -20.86
CA THR A 341 -10.93 -7.04 -21.69
C THR A 341 -10.17 -8.28 -21.18
N PRO A 342 -10.69 -9.51 -21.37
CA PRO A 342 -10.01 -10.72 -20.90
C PRO A 342 -8.58 -10.90 -21.42
N SER A 343 -8.24 -10.39 -22.60
CA SER A 343 -6.89 -10.47 -23.17
C SER A 343 -5.85 -9.64 -22.41
N GLN A 344 -6.27 -8.73 -21.53
CA GLN A 344 -5.39 -7.90 -20.72
C GLN A 344 -5.12 -8.49 -19.33
N ILE A 345 -5.72 -9.64 -18.99
CA ILE A 345 -5.44 -10.32 -17.72
C ILE A 345 -4.23 -11.24 -17.91
N PRO A 346 -3.16 -11.10 -17.10
CA PRO A 346 -2.04 -12.03 -17.13
C PRO A 346 -2.46 -13.47 -16.79
N ASP A 347 -1.86 -14.46 -17.47
CA ASP A 347 -2.26 -15.87 -17.33
C ASP A 347 -2.10 -16.39 -15.88
N GLU A 348 -1.09 -15.91 -15.16
CA GLU A 348 -0.81 -16.25 -13.77
C GLU A 348 -1.90 -15.80 -12.78
N VAL A 349 -2.78 -14.86 -13.16
CA VAL A 349 -3.88 -14.40 -12.31
C VAL A 349 -5.02 -15.44 -12.25
N TYR A 350 -5.22 -16.20 -13.32
CA TYR A 350 -6.35 -17.14 -13.42
C TYR A 350 -6.24 -18.28 -12.40
N MET A 351 -7.27 -18.41 -11.56
CA MET A 351 -7.46 -19.59 -10.69
C MET A 351 -8.29 -20.67 -11.40
N TYR A 352 -9.20 -20.23 -12.26
CA TYR A 352 -9.96 -21.05 -13.19
C TYR A 352 -10.18 -20.26 -14.47
N ARG A 353 -10.09 -20.94 -15.60
CA ARG A 353 -10.42 -20.40 -16.92
C ARG A 353 -11.10 -21.50 -17.71
N GLU A 354 -12.30 -21.22 -18.20
CA GLU A 354 -12.98 -22.15 -19.10
C GLU A 354 -12.15 -22.27 -20.38
N THR A 355 -11.59 -23.45 -20.65
CA THR A 355 -10.74 -23.69 -21.82
C THR A 355 -11.63 -24.13 -22.99
N GLN A 356 -11.45 -23.58 -24.19
CA GLN A 356 -12.31 -23.88 -25.35
C GLN A 356 -12.33 -25.35 -25.80
N ALA A 357 -11.51 -26.24 -25.24
CA ALA A 357 -11.67 -27.69 -25.39
C ALA A 357 -13.03 -28.22 -24.87
N SER A 358 -13.76 -27.43 -24.07
CA SER A 358 -15.13 -27.72 -23.62
C SER A 358 -16.23 -27.29 -24.60
N VAL A 359 -15.90 -26.55 -25.67
CA VAL A 359 -16.82 -26.26 -26.78
C VAL A 359 -16.71 -27.39 -27.80
N GLN A 360 -17.10 -28.60 -27.42
CA GLN A 360 -17.73 -29.45 -28.41
C GLN A 360 -19.11 -28.83 -28.61
N THR A 361 -19.29 -28.10 -29.72
CA THR A 361 -20.60 -28.01 -30.36
C THR A 361 -21.23 -29.39 -30.24
N PRO A 362 -22.49 -29.52 -29.76
CA PRO A 362 -23.17 -30.80 -29.84
C PRO A 362 -22.95 -31.27 -31.27
N LYS A 363 -22.35 -32.46 -31.44
CA LYS A 363 -22.22 -33.07 -32.76
C LYS A 363 -23.57 -32.87 -33.41
N GLU A 364 -23.61 -32.15 -34.52
CA GLU A 364 -24.71 -32.32 -35.45
C GLU A 364 -24.76 -33.83 -35.65
N ASP A 365 -25.77 -34.46 -35.03
CA ASP A 365 -26.17 -35.78 -35.42
C ASP A 365 -26.33 -35.66 -36.92
N LYS A 366 -25.45 -36.34 -37.66
CA LYS A 366 -25.65 -36.57 -39.07
C LYS A 366 -27.03 -37.19 -39.16
N ARG A 367 -28.03 -36.37 -39.45
CA ARG A 367 -29.30 -36.81 -40.01
C ARG A 367 -28.92 -37.43 -41.32
N THR A 368 -28.64 -38.73 -41.26
CA THR A 368 -28.75 -39.63 -42.37
C THR A 368 -30.08 -39.29 -43.01
N THR A 369 -30.03 -38.81 -44.24
CA THR A 369 -31.17 -38.57 -45.10
C THR A 369 -31.94 -39.87 -45.24
N VAL A 370 -32.92 -40.08 -44.36
CA VAL A 370 -33.97 -41.08 -44.54
C VAL A 370 -35.09 -40.35 -45.24
N THR A 371 -35.30 -40.71 -46.50
CA THR A 371 -36.43 -40.33 -47.34
C THR A 371 -37.73 -40.41 -46.54
N GLY A 372 -38.45 -39.28 -46.45
CA GLY A 372 -39.65 -39.12 -45.64
C GLY A 372 -40.80 -40.01 -46.11
N GLY A 373 -41.30 -40.85 -45.21
CA GLY A 373 -42.60 -41.51 -45.32
C GLY A 373 -43.72 -40.67 -44.67
N ILE A 374 -44.97 -40.95 -45.05
CA ILE A 374 -46.19 -40.14 -44.80
C ILE A 374 -46.59 -39.96 -43.32
N PHE A 375 -45.83 -40.51 -42.37
CA PHE A 375 -46.06 -40.44 -40.92
C PHE A 375 -44.90 -39.77 -40.15
N ALA A 376 -44.04 -39.01 -40.83
CA ALA A 376 -42.92 -38.29 -40.22
C ALA A 376 -43.33 -37.30 -39.10
N ASP A 377 -44.61 -36.90 -39.06
CA ASP A 377 -45.15 -35.96 -38.09
C ASP A 377 -45.92 -36.61 -36.92
N VAL A 378 -45.89 -37.95 -36.79
CA VAL A 378 -46.49 -38.64 -35.64
C VAL A 378 -45.45 -38.79 -34.53
N VAL A 379 -45.59 -38.00 -33.45
CA VAL A 379 -44.73 -38.08 -32.26
C VAL A 379 -45.03 -39.36 -31.46
N PRO A 380 -44.08 -40.32 -31.31
CA PRO A 380 -44.29 -41.52 -30.51
C PRO A 380 -44.28 -41.18 -29.00
N ARG A 381 -45.13 -41.85 -28.22
CA ARG A 381 -45.31 -41.66 -26.76
C ARG A 381 -44.16 -42.22 -25.90
N SER A 382 -42.92 -42.16 -26.36
CA SER A 382 -41.78 -42.67 -25.60
C SER A 382 -40.48 -42.00 -25.99
N LEU A 383 -40.39 -40.69 -25.78
CA LEU A 383 -39.15 -39.94 -25.56
C LEU A 383 -39.55 -38.64 -24.84
N VAL A 384 -40.19 -38.79 -23.67
CA VAL A 384 -40.15 -37.72 -22.68
C VAL A 384 -38.68 -37.62 -22.29
N PRO A 385 -37.97 -36.50 -22.54
CA PRO A 385 -36.65 -36.30 -21.98
C PRO A 385 -36.80 -36.51 -20.48
N LYS A 386 -35.90 -37.27 -19.83
CA LYS A 386 -35.86 -37.35 -18.36
C LYS A 386 -35.97 -35.93 -17.82
N SER A 387 -37.17 -35.58 -17.37
CA SER A 387 -37.46 -34.36 -16.66
C SER A 387 -36.53 -34.36 -15.47
N MET A 388 -35.75 -33.29 -15.32
CA MET A 388 -35.13 -32.86 -14.06
C MET A 388 -35.08 -33.97 -13.01
N ALA A 389 -34.16 -34.94 -13.17
CA ALA A 389 -33.86 -35.82 -12.06
C ALA A 389 -33.46 -34.88 -10.92
N GLU A 390 -34.14 -35.02 -9.78
CA GLU A 390 -33.87 -34.27 -8.55
C GLU A 390 -32.35 -34.24 -8.35
N MET A 391 -31.72 -33.09 -8.62
CA MET A 391 -30.33 -32.92 -8.26
C MET A 391 -30.28 -32.97 -6.73
N ASP A 392 -29.33 -33.72 -6.19
CA ASP A 392 -29.07 -33.73 -4.76
C ASP A 392 -28.98 -32.29 -4.23
N PRO A 393 -29.45 -32.03 -2.99
CA PRO A 393 -29.38 -30.71 -2.41
C PRO A 393 -27.93 -30.19 -2.43
N PRO A 394 -27.71 -28.87 -2.60
CA PRO A 394 -26.37 -28.31 -2.70
C PRO A 394 -25.47 -28.76 -1.53
N LYS A 395 -24.30 -29.31 -1.86
CA LYS A 395 -23.30 -29.64 -0.85
C LYS A 395 -22.68 -28.35 -0.31
N SER A 396 -22.89 -28.09 0.96
CA SER A 396 -22.22 -27.00 1.69
C SER A 396 -20.70 -27.18 1.66
N ILE A 397 -19.96 -26.16 1.22
CA ILE A 397 -18.50 -26.17 1.10
C ILE A 397 -17.92 -24.79 1.44
N SER A 398 -16.68 -24.73 1.93
CA SER A 398 -15.97 -23.44 2.06
C SER A 398 -15.36 -23.03 0.72
N PHE A 399 -15.16 -21.73 0.50
CA PHE A 399 -14.54 -21.26 -0.74
C PHE A 399 -13.14 -21.87 -0.94
N SER A 400 -12.33 -21.94 0.11
CA SER A 400 -11.01 -22.59 0.10
C SER A 400 -11.07 -24.04 -0.38
N ASN A 401 -12.03 -24.82 0.13
CA ASN A 401 -12.21 -26.20 -0.30
C ASN A 401 -12.76 -26.30 -1.73
N PHE A 402 -13.66 -25.40 -2.13
CA PHE A 402 -14.14 -25.33 -3.51
C PHE A 402 -12.99 -25.12 -4.50
N ILE A 403 -12.10 -24.16 -4.23
CA ILE A 403 -10.91 -23.91 -5.05
C ILE A 403 -9.97 -25.13 -5.09
N ARG A 404 -9.70 -25.77 -3.95
CA ARG A 404 -8.68 -26.84 -3.86
C ARG A 404 -9.16 -28.19 -4.37
N THR A 405 -10.46 -28.48 -4.24
CA THR A 405 -10.99 -29.85 -4.40
C THR A 405 -11.99 -29.98 -5.53
N VAL A 406 -12.68 -28.90 -5.91
CA VAL A 406 -13.72 -28.94 -6.93
C VAL A 406 -13.23 -28.33 -8.24
N LEU A 407 -12.64 -27.14 -8.20
CA LEU A 407 -12.17 -26.47 -9.43
C LEU A 407 -11.13 -27.25 -10.25
N PRO A 408 -10.15 -27.98 -9.66
CA PRO A 408 -9.15 -28.70 -10.45
C PRO A 408 -9.73 -29.82 -11.31
N THR A 409 -10.91 -30.35 -10.95
CA THR A 409 -11.62 -31.38 -11.71
C THR A 409 -12.81 -30.82 -12.50
N ALA A 410 -13.04 -29.50 -12.46
CA ALA A 410 -14.17 -28.85 -13.12
C ALA A 410 -13.89 -28.63 -14.61
N ARG A 411 -14.75 -29.20 -15.46
CA ARG A 411 -14.81 -28.90 -16.90
C ARG A 411 -15.64 -27.65 -17.19
N GLY A 412 -16.66 -27.40 -16.38
CA GLY A 412 -17.53 -26.22 -16.51
C GLY A 412 -18.10 -25.81 -15.16
N VAL A 413 -18.22 -24.51 -14.95
CA VAL A 413 -18.79 -23.92 -13.73
C VAL A 413 -19.91 -22.97 -14.12
N GLU A 414 -21.07 -23.13 -13.50
CA GLU A 414 -22.20 -22.22 -13.64
C GLU A 414 -22.58 -21.66 -12.26
N LEU A 415 -22.96 -20.40 -12.22
CA LEU A 415 -23.39 -19.69 -11.02
C LEU A 415 -24.89 -19.41 -11.11
N GLN A 416 -25.62 -19.58 -10.01
CA GLN A 416 -27.01 -19.17 -9.92
C GLN A 416 -27.11 -17.67 -9.65
N ILE A 417 -27.67 -16.94 -10.62
CA ILE A 417 -27.83 -15.49 -10.65
C ILE A 417 -29.27 -15.12 -10.30
N LYS A 418 -29.44 -14.12 -9.43
CA LYS A 418 -30.76 -13.56 -9.07
C LYS A 418 -31.19 -12.46 -10.05
N ALA A 419 -32.45 -12.03 -9.94
CA ALA A 419 -32.96 -10.89 -10.71
C ALA A 419 -32.21 -9.59 -10.42
N GLU A 420 -31.74 -9.42 -9.19
CA GLU A 420 -30.93 -8.27 -8.78
C GLU A 420 -29.68 -8.74 -8.05
N GLU A 421 -28.52 -8.21 -8.44
CA GLU A 421 -27.22 -8.57 -7.87
C GLU A 421 -26.30 -7.35 -7.75
N TYR A 422 -25.33 -7.42 -6.84
CA TYR A 422 -24.19 -6.51 -6.86
C TYR A 422 -23.20 -7.01 -7.92
N LEU A 423 -23.24 -6.38 -9.09
CA LEU A 423 -22.30 -6.64 -10.16
C LEU A 423 -21.00 -5.86 -9.97
N TYR A 424 -19.90 -6.44 -10.41
CA TYR A 424 -18.57 -5.86 -10.38
C TYR A 424 -17.97 -5.89 -11.78
N PHE A 425 -17.27 -4.81 -12.15
CA PHE A 425 -16.53 -4.71 -13.39
C PHE A 425 -15.11 -4.29 -13.10
N PHE A 426 -14.15 -4.80 -13.89
CA PHE A 426 -12.79 -4.29 -13.87
C PHE A 426 -12.62 -3.25 -14.99
N ILE A 427 -12.00 -2.14 -14.63
CA ILE A 427 -11.61 -1.05 -15.52
C ILE A 427 -10.10 -0.87 -15.41
N THR A 428 -9.50 -0.27 -16.43
CA THR A 428 -8.06 -0.05 -16.48
C THR A 428 -7.73 1.35 -16.98
N GLY A 429 -6.55 1.84 -16.60
CA GLY A 429 -5.95 3.03 -17.19
C GLY A 429 -5.63 2.85 -18.67
N TYR A 430 -5.27 3.94 -19.33
CA TYR A 430 -4.70 3.88 -20.67
C TYR A 430 -3.26 3.33 -20.62
N PRO A 431 -2.71 2.85 -21.76
CA PRO A 431 -1.28 2.58 -21.85
C PRO A 431 -0.47 3.78 -21.33
N ASP A 432 0.61 3.48 -20.60
CA ASP A 432 1.51 4.47 -19.99
C ASP A 432 0.87 5.40 -18.93
N SER A 433 -0.38 5.15 -18.53
CA SER A 433 -1.02 5.89 -17.44
C SER A 433 -0.30 5.66 -16.11
N LYS A 434 -0.10 6.74 -15.36
CA LYS A 434 0.54 6.70 -14.07
C LYS A 434 -0.33 6.02 -12.99
N PRO A 435 0.30 5.38 -12.00
CA PRO A 435 -0.40 4.76 -10.88
C PRO A 435 -1.24 5.73 -10.02
N LEU A 436 -2.53 5.41 -9.83
CA LEU A 436 -3.47 6.25 -9.06
C LEU A 436 -4.04 5.55 -7.82
N MET A 437 -4.36 4.25 -7.90
CA MET A 437 -4.87 3.50 -6.74
C MET A 437 -3.71 2.98 -5.88
N GLN A 438 -4.00 2.63 -4.63
CA GLN A 438 -3.02 2.18 -3.65
C GLN A 438 -2.16 1.01 -4.17
N TRP A 439 -2.78 0.06 -4.87
CA TRP A 439 -2.12 -1.11 -5.45
C TRP A 439 -1.60 -0.91 -6.87
N HIS A 440 -1.80 0.28 -7.47
CA HIS A 440 -1.33 0.49 -8.84
C HIS A 440 0.20 0.48 -8.89
N THR A 441 0.74 -0.27 -9.85
CA THR A 441 2.15 -0.30 -10.23
C THR A 441 2.29 0.15 -11.69
N ALA A 442 3.51 0.18 -12.22
CA ALA A 442 3.72 0.43 -13.65
C ALA A 442 2.99 -0.62 -14.53
N ASP A 443 2.87 -1.86 -14.05
CA ASP A 443 2.31 -2.99 -14.80
C ASP A 443 0.83 -3.25 -14.48
N ASN A 444 0.35 -2.80 -13.33
CA ASN A 444 -1.03 -3.00 -12.89
C ASN A 444 -1.71 -1.66 -12.59
N VAL A 445 -2.54 -1.19 -13.54
CA VAL A 445 -3.38 0.02 -13.38
C VAL A 445 -4.88 -0.31 -13.40
N ILE A 446 -5.21 -1.54 -12.98
CA ILE A 446 -6.57 -2.08 -13.03
C ILE A 446 -7.26 -1.81 -11.69
N SER A 447 -8.51 -1.36 -11.75
CA SER A 447 -9.34 -1.13 -10.57
C SER A 447 -10.76 -1.68 -10.75
N PRO A 448 -11.37 -2.23 -9.71
CA PRO A 448 -12.76 -2.65 -9.76
C PRO A 448 -13.72 -1.48 -9.50
N TYR A 449 -14.94 -1.57 -10.03
CA TYR A 449 -16.06 -0.78 -9.55
C TYR A 449 -17.30 -1.65 -9.33
N THR A 450 -18.21 -1.15 -8.49
CA THR A 450 -19.51 -1.80 -8.21
C THR A 450 -20.58 -0.74 -7.98
N PHE A 451 -21.82 -1.20 -7.84
CA PHE A 451 -23.00 -0.37 -7.67
C PHE A 451 -23.34 -0.21 -6.19
N THR A 452 -23.90 0.94 -5.82
CA THR A 452 -24.30 1.23 -4.43
C THR A 452 -25.51 0.41 -3.98
N ARG A 453 -26.27 -0.14 -4.92
CA ARG A 453 -27.44 -0.99 -4.70
C ARG A 453 -27.40 -2.15 -5.71
N PRO A 454 -28.07 -3.28 -5.44
CA PRO A 454 -28.24 -4.33 -6.44
C PRO A 454 -28.85 -3.75 -7.72
N VAL A 455 -28.38 -4.23 -8.87
CA VAL A 455 -28.87 -3.82 -10.18
C VAL A 455 -29.59 -4.98 -10.85
N ALA A 456 -30.57 -4.67 -11.71
CA ALA A 456 -31.27 -5.67 -12.50
C ALA A 456 -30.29 -6.36 -13.46
N THR A 457 -30.05 -7.65 -13.28
CA THR A 457 -29.02 -8.42 -13.99
C THR A 457 -29.27 -8.47 -15.50
N ILE A 458 -30.54 -8.47 -15.90
CA ILE A 458 -30.94 -8.45 -17.31
C ILE A 458 -30.44 -7.22 -18.08
N GLN A 459 -30.24 -6.07 -17.42
CA GLN A 459 -29.71 -4.84 -18.05
C GLN A 459 -28.24 -4.99 -18.48
N TYR A 460 -27.54 -5.98 -17.91
CA TYR A 460 -26.13 -6.28 -18.17
C TYR A 460 -25.97 -7.58 -18.95
N ASN A 461 -27.02 -8.00 -19.66
CA ASN A 461 -27.09 -9.24 -20.44
C ASN A 461 -26.90 -10.52 -19.58
N LEU A 462 -27.40 -10.50 -18.34
CA LEU A 462 -27.38 -11.63 -17.43
C LEU A 462 -28.80 -12.00 -17.01
N PRO A 463 -29.49 -12.91 -17.72
CA PRO A 463 -30.82 -13.36 -17.31
C PRO A 463 -30.75 -14.12 -15.97
N PRO A 464 -31.77 -14.01 -15.11
CA PRO A 464 -31.82 -14.75 -13.85
C PRO A 464 -31.81 -16.27 -14.10
N GLY A 465 -31.10 -17.02 -13.26
CA GLY A 465 -30.90 -18.46 -13.43
C GLY A 465 -29.43 -18.84 -13.52
N TRP A 466 -29.14 -19.92 -14.24
CA TRP A 466 -27.78 -20.45 -14.36
C TRP A 466 -27.00 -19.72 -15.44
N THR A 467 -25.89 -19.09 -15.06
CA THR A 467 -24.97 -18.41 -15.98
C THR A 467 -23.59 -19.05 -15.89
N ARG A 468 -22.91 -19.24 -17.02
CA ARG A 468 -21.55 -19.78 -17.05
C ARG A 468 -20.54 -18.83 -16.43
N VAL A 469 -19.64 -19.38 -15.64
CA VAL A 469 -18.46 -18.70 -15.11
C VAL A 469 -17.32 -18.93 -16.10
N SER A 470 -16.86 -17.87 -16.75
CA SER A 470 -15.76 -17.94 -17.74
C SER A 470 -14.39 -17.99 -17.06
N ALA A 471 -14.26 -17.37 -15.89
CA ALA A 471 -13.02 -17.34 -15.12
C ALA A 471 -13.27 -17.05 -13.64
N ILE A 472 -12.31 -17.46 -12.80
CA ILE A 472 -12.24 -17.04 -11.39
C ILE A 472 -10.87 -16.42 -11.17
N ILE A 473 -10.85 -15.17 -10.71
CA ILE A 473 -9.64 -14.37 -10.55
C ILE A 473 -9.64 -13.59 -9.22
N PRO A 474 -8.50 -13.39 -8.56
CA PRO A 474 -8.39 -12.44 -7.46
C PRO A 474 -8.60 -11.01 -7.94
N PHE A 475 -9.04 -10.12 -7.04
CA PHE A 475 -9.15 -8.69 -7.34
C PHE A 475 -7.77 -8.06 -7.60
N PRO A 476 -7.69 -6.95 -8.36
CA PRO A 476 -6.43 -6.37 -8.82
C PRO A 476 -5.45 -6.00 -7.68
N HIS A 477 -5.97 -5.65 -6.51
CA HIS A 477 -5.17 -5.33 -5.33
C HIS A 477 -4.50 -6.53 -4.68
N LEU A 478 -4.63 -7.74 -5.22
CA LEU A 478 -4.03 -8.97 -4.70
C LEU A 478 -2.98 -9.58 -5.64
N TRP A 479 -2.72 -8.94 -6.79
CA TRP A 479 -1.91 -9.52 -7.87
C TRP A 479 -0.40 -9.44 -7.60
N ASP A 480 0.05 -8.44 -6.86
CA ASP A 480 1.45 -8.27 -6.42
C ASP A 480 1.88 -9.29 -5.34
N SER A 481 0.93 -9.99 -4.72
CA SER A 481 1.16 -11.09 -3.77
C SER A 481 0.94 -12.48 -4.39
N LEU A 482 0.96 -12.61 -5.71
CA LEU A 482 0.90 -13.93 -6.36
C LEU A 482 2.22 -14.71 -6.15
N PRO A 483 2.18 -16.04 -5.94
CA PRO A 483 1.00 -16.92 -5.93
C PRO A 483 0.29 -17.04 -4.57
N ALA A 484 0.75 -16.38 -3.50
CA ALA A 484 0.22 -16.53 -2.15
C ALA A 484 -1.29 -16.26 -2.05
N THR A 485 -1.82 -15.35 -2.86
CA THR A 485 -3.27 -15.03 -2.92
C THR A 485 -4.12 -16.08 -3.67
N LYS A 486 -3.48 -17.07 -4.30
CA LYS A 486 -4.13 -18.23 -4.96
C LYS A 486 -3.87 -19.55 -4.25
N THR A 487 -2.92 -19.60 -3.31
CA THR A 487 -2.60 -20.81 -2.56
C THR A 487 -3.54 -20.92 -1.37
N PHE A 488 -4.40 -21.94 -1.38
CA PHE A 488 -5.34 -22.21 -0.29
C PHE A 488 -4.88 -23.41 0.58
N PRO A 489 -5.10 -23.37 1.91
CA PRO A 489 -5.67 -22.26 2.69
C PRO A 489 -4.77 -21.02 2.64
N LEU A 490 -5.37 -19.83 2.63
CA LEU A 490 -4.63 -18.58 2.58
C LEU A 490 -3.70 -18.49 3.80
N ALA A 491 -2.52 -17.91 3.61
CA ALA A 491 -1.61 -17.63 4.72
C ALA A 491 -2.31 -16.77 5.79
N ALA A 492 -1.82 -16.87 7.02
CA ALA A 492 -2.36 -16.13 8.14
C ALA A 492 -2.35 -14.62 7.87
N SER A 493 -3.28 -13.88 8.47
CA SER A 493 -3.43 -12.44 8.21
C SER A 493 -2.19 -11.62 8.57
N ASP A 494 -1.34 -12.11 9.48
CA ASP A 494 -0.07 -11.52 9.90
C ASP A 494 1.13 -12.00 9.07
N SER A 495 0.92 -12.81 8.02
CA SER A 495 1.95 -13.22 7.09
C SER A 495 2.67 -12.02 6.47
N THR A 496 3.98 -12.15 6.28
CA THR A 496 4.81 -11.17 5.58
C THR A 496 4.54 -11.13 4.07
N GLU A 497 3.82 -12.12 3.53
CA GLU A 497 3.41 -12.17 2.12
C GLU A 497 2.36 -11.11 1.77
N PHE A 498 1.67 -10.53 2.76
CA PHE A 498 0.58 -9.58 2.55
C PHE A 498 0.93 -8.19 3.07
N ASN A 499 0.75 -7.19 2.21
CA ASN A 499 0.95 -5.79 2.53
C ASN A 499 -0.31 -5.16 3.14
N HIS A 500 -0.17 -3.93 3.65
CA HIS A 500 -1.29 -3.21 4.28
C HIS A 500 -2.53 -3.11 3.36
N GLN A 501 -2.32 -2.83 2.07
CA GLN A 501 -3.41 -2.68 1.10
C GLN A 501 -4.23 -3.97 0.92
N HIS A 502 -3.60 -5.15 0.97
CA HIS A 502 -4.28 -6.46 0.83
C HIS A 502 -5.24 -6.66 1.99
N ARG A 503 -4.79 -6.33 3.21
CA ARG A 503 -5.60 -6.41 4.42
C ARG A 503 -6.74 -5.37 4.42
N LYS A 504 -6.43 -4.14 4.00
CA LYS A 504 -7.37 -3.01 3.95
C LYS A 504 -8.54 -3.29 3.00
N HIS A 505 -8.27 -3.81 1.82
CA HIS A 505 -9.29 -4.11 0.80
C HIS A 505 -9.86 -5.53 0.92
N GLY A 506 -9.20 -6.40 1.69
CA GLY A 506 -9.64 -7.77 2.00
C GLY A 506 -9.41 -8.76 0.86
N PHE A 507 -9.45 -10.05 1.18
CA PHE A 507 -9.30 -11.12 0.20
C PHE A 507 -10.61 -11.33 -0.56
N THR A 508 -10.59 -10.96 -1.83
CA THR A 508 -11.76 -10.80 -2.68
C THR A 508 -11.49 -11.33 -4.07
N TYR A 509 -12.43 -12.08 -4.63
CA TYR A 509 -12.29 -12.77 -5.91
C TYR A 509 -13.52 -12.51 -6.78
N LEU A 510 -13.28 -12.36 -8.09
CA LEU A 510 -14.32 -12.17 -9.10
C LEU A 510 -14.63 -13.51 -9.77
N LEU A 511 -15.90 -13.89 -9.73
CA LEU A 511 -16.49 -14.91 -10.58
C LEU A 511 -16.88 -14.20 -11.88
N CYS A 512 -16.03 -14.28 -12.91
CA CYS A 512 -16.28 -13.65 -14.20
C CYS A 512 -17.43 -14.37 -14.91
N LEU A 513 -18.47 -13.64 -15.29
CA LEU A 513 -19.67 -14.20 -15.90
C LEU A 513 -19.61 -14.09 -17.41
N ASN A 514 -19.89 -15.20 -18.09
CA ASN A 514 -19.95 -15.23 -19.55
C ASN A 514 -21.14 -14.37 -20.03
N GLY A 515 -20.91 -13.56 -21.06
CA GLY A 515 -21.95 -12.76 -21.70
C GLY A 515 -22.28 -11.45 -20.98
N ILE A 516 -21.67 -11.14 -19.83
CA ILE A 516 -21.88 -9.85 -19.16
C ILE A 516 -21.46 -8.69 -20.07
N GLN A 517 -22.28 -7.64 -20.12
CA GLN A 517 -22.02 -6.43 -20.88
C GLN A 517 -22.11 -5.18 -20.01
N ALA A 518 -21.34 -4.16 -20.34
CA ALA A 518 -21.53 -2.82 -19.79
C ALA A 518 -22.84 -2.23 -20.33
N THR A 519 -23.57 -1.46 -19.51
CA THR A 519 -24.79 -0.79 -19.97
C THR A 519 -24.47 0.28 -21.01
N LYS A 520 -25.50 0.76 -21.72
CA LYS A 520 -25.39 1.94 -22.58
C LYS A 520 -25.30 3.24 -21.78
N ASP A 521 -25.82 3.25 -20.55
CA ASP A 521 -25.85 4.42 -19.69
C ASP A 521 -24.45 4.95 -19.37
N LYS A 522 -24.36 6.27 -19.21
CA LYS A 522 -23.11 6.95 -18.84
C LYS A 522 -22.69 6.50 -17.44
N MET A 523 -21.55 5.81 -17.35
CA MET A 523 -20.87 5.53 -16.09
C MET A 523 -19.64 6.43 -15.96
N GLY A 524 -19.56 7.15 -14.84
CA GLY A 524 -18.37 7.95 -14.50
C GLY A 524 -17.11 7.09 -14.43
N LEU A 525 -15.93 7.72 -14.35
CA LEU A 525 -14.62 7.06 -14.35
C LEU A 525 -14.36 6.14 -13.13
N CYS A 526 -15.27 6.07 -12.17
CA CYS A 526 -15.17 5.24 -10.97
C CYS A 526 -13.85 5.39 -10.18
N LEU A 527 -13.30 6.62 -10.11
CA LEU A 527 -12.11 6.94 -9.34
C LEU A 527 -12.47 7.20 -7.87
N PHE A 528 -12.66 6.12 -7.10
CA PHE A 528 -13.12 6.23 -5.72
C PHE A 528 -12.02 6.69 -4.76
N PRO A 529 -12.26 7.73 -3.93
CA PRO A 529 -11.27 8.20 -2.96
C PRO A 529 -10.77 7.14 -1.97
N SER A 530 -11.57 6.13 -1.66
CA SER A 530 -11.18 5.02 -0.77
C SER A 530 -10.11 4.10 -1.38
N MET A 531 -9.95 4.11 -2.70
CA MET A 531 -8.99 3.31 -3.46
C MET A 531 -7.74 4.10 -3.84
N LEU A 532 -7.84 5.43 -3.99
CA LEU A 532 -6.73 6.30 -4.34
C LEU A 532 -5.56 6.21 -3.34
N LYS A 533 -4.34 6.47 -3.82
CA LYS A 533 -3.17 6.70 -2.96
C LYS A 533 -3.40 7.86 -2.01
N SER A 534 -2.75 7.81 -0.85
CA SER A 534 -2.93 8.78 0.23
C SER A 534 -2.59 10.22 -0.18
N GLU A 535 -1.67 10.38 -1.13
CA GLU A 535 -1.28 11.68 -1.70
C GLU A 535 -2.44 12.45 -2.35
N PHE A 536 -3.47 11.76 -2.82
CA PHE A 536 -4.65 12.35 -3.44
C PHE A 536 -5.75 12.73 -2.44
N HIS A 537 -5.64 12.32 -1.17
CA HIS A 537 -6.65 12.61 -0.16
C HIS A 537 -6.99 14.10 0.00
N PRO A 538 -6.03 15.06 -0.04
CA PRO A 538 -6.34 16.49 0.08
C PRO A 538 -7.22 17.02 -1.07
N VAL A 539 -7.22 16.35 -2.22
CA VAL A 539 -7.89 16.80 -3.45
C VAL A 539 -8.98 15.84 -3.91
N ARG A 540 -9.37 14.89 -3.05
CA ARG A 540 -10.40 13.86 -3.33
C ARG A 540 -11.71 14.44 -3.84
N ALA A 541 -12.10 15.63 -3.37
CA ALA A 541 -13.32 16.30 -3.81
C ALA A 541 -13.26 16.70 -5.28
N THR A 542 -12.11 17.18 -5.74
CA THR A 542 -11.89 17.54 -7.13
C THR A 542 -11.83 16.30 -8.02
N ILE A 543 -11.13 15.25 -7.56
CA ILE A 543 -11.03 13.98 -8.30
C ILE A 543 -12.39 13.30 -8.43
N GLU A 544 -13.20 13.28 -7.37
CA GLU A 544 -14.49 12.62 -7.42
C GLU A 544 -15.48 13.38 -8.31
N ALA A 545 -15.47 14.72 -8.27
CA ALA A 545 -16.25 15.54 -9.21
C ALA A 545 -15.82 15.29 -10.67
N TYR A 546 -14.52 15.29 -10.96
CA TYR A 546 -13.98 14.96 -12.28
C TYR A 546 -14.39 13.55 -12.72
N SER A 547 -14.31 12.58 -11.81
CA SER A 547 -14.69 11.20 -12.08
C SER A 547 -16.18 11.05 -12.38
N HIS A 548 -17.03 11.84 -11.74
CA HIS A 548 -18.47 11.83 -11.98
C HIS A 548 -18.81 12.37 -13.38
N ASP A 549 -18.13 13.43 -13.80
CA ASP A 549 -18.37 14.08 -15.10
C ASP A 549 -17.76 13.32 -16.28
N GLY A 550 -16.69 12.55 -16.04
CA GLY A 550 -16.07 11.70 -17.04
C GLY A 550 -16.93 10.50 -17.44
N GLU A 551 -16.39 9.68 -18.34
CA GLU A 551 -17.05 8.46 -18.81
C GLU A 551 -16.01 7.36 -19.05
N ILE A 552 -16.34 6.12 -18.67
CA ILE A 552 -15.49 4.97 -18.97
C ILE A 552 -15.61 4.63 -20.46
N ASP A 553 -14.47 4.59 -21.13
CA ASP A 553 -14.38 4.24 -22.54
C ASP A 553 -14.73 2.77 -22.77
N ARG A 554 -15.49 2.54 -23.84
CA ARG A 554 -16.01 1.23 -24.26
C ARG A 554 -15.47 0.88 -25.64
N GLU A 555 -15.25 -0.41 -25.87
CA GLU A 555 -14.89 -0.94 -27.18
C GLU A 555 -16.04 -1.83 -27.68
N ASP A 556 -16.62 -1.47 -28.82
CA ASP A 556 -17.78 -2.15 -29.37
C ASP A 556 -17.44 -3.60 -29.75
N GLY A 557 -18.34 -4.53 -29.42
CA GLY A 557 -18.20 -5.95 -29.76
C GLY A 557 -17.22 -6.74 -28.87
N CYS A 558 -16.57 -6.11 -27.89
CA CYS A 558 -15.68 -6.78 -26.96
C CYS A 558 -16.41 -7.37 -25.74
N ALA A 559 -15.94 -8.53 -25.26
CA ALA A 559 -16.30 -9.04 -23.95
C ALA A 559 -15.53 -8.29 -22.85
N TYR A 560 -16.22 -7.93 -21.76
CA TYR A 560 -15.59 -7.25 -20.63
C TYR A 560 -15.43 -8.18 -19.44
N VAL A 561 -14.48 -7.83 -18.56
CA VAL A 561 -14.26 -8.53 -17.30
C VAL A 561 -15.23 -8.00 -16.26
N GLY A 562 -16.27 -8.77 -16.00
CA GLY A 562 -17.25 -8.47 -14.97
C GLY A 562 -17.97 -9.71 -14.44
N GLY A 563 -18.69 -9.55 -13.34
CA GLY A 563 -19.44 -10.64 -12.73
C GLY A 563 -19.77 -10.39 -11.27
N ILE A 564 -19.66 -11.45 -10.46
CA ILE A 564 -20.04 -11.42 -9.04
C ILE A 564 -18.82 -11.62 -8.16
N CYS A 565 -18.75 -10.83 -7.10
CA CYS A 565 -17.70 -10.88 -6.10
C CYS A 565 -17.99 -11.91 -5.00
N VAL A 566 -16.95 -12.63 -4.57
CA VAL A 566 -16.93 -13.43 -3.35
C VAL A 566 -15.78 -12.97 -2.44
N SER A 567 -16.04 -12.86 -1.14
CA SER A 567 -15.09 -12.34 -0.14
C SER A 567 -15.34 -12.92 1.25
N ARG A 568 -14.34 -12.78 2.14
CA ARG A 568 -14.46 -13.01 3.60
C ARG A 568 -15.42 -12.00 4.23
N SER A 569 -16.73 -12.26 4.11
CA SER A 569 -17.80 -11.43 4.67
C SER A 569 -18.93 -12.29 5.24
N SER A 570 -19.47 -11.87 6.38
CA SER A 570 -20.68 -12.42 7.01
C SER A 570 -21.98 -12.00 6.31
N SER A 571 -21.88 -11.18 5.25
CA SER A 571 -23.03 -10.75 4.47
C SER A 571 -23.71 -11.95 3.78
N PRO A 572 -25.04 -12.11 3.88
CA PRO A 572 -25.75 -13.18 3.19
C PRO A 572 -25.60 -13.13 1.67
N HIS A 573 -25.18 -12.00 1.09
CA HIS A 573 -24.90 -11.84 -0.33
C HIS A 573 -23.61 -12.54 -0.80
N THR A 574 -22.78 -13.09 0.09
CA THR A 574 -21.58 -13.87 -0.29
C THR A 574 -21.84 -15.37 -0.42
N LYS A 575 -23.00 -15.87 0.03
CA LYS A 575 -23.41 -17.26 -0.22
C LYS A 575 -23.80 -17.42 -1.68
N ARG A 576 -23.17 -18.40 -2.35
CA ARG A 576 -23.30 -18.61 -3.79
C ARG A 576 -23.55 -20.08 -4.06
N VAL A 577 -24.44 -20.35 -5.01
CA VAL A 577 -24.78 -21.70 -5.46
C VAL A 577 -24.16 -21.93 -6.83
N TYR A 578 -23.35 -22.97 -6.93
CA TYR A 578 -22.62 -23.35 -8.12
C TYR A 578 -23.16 -24.68 -8.63
N ARG A 579 -23.26 -24.79 -9.95
CA ARG A 579 -23.41 -26.07 -10.64
C ARG A 579 -22.09 -26.35 -11.35
N VAL A 580 -21.41 -27.41 -10.93
CA VAL A 580 -20.13 -27.81 -11.51
C VAL A 580 -20.33 -29.06 -12.33
N THR A 581 -19.83 -29.02 -13.56
CA THR A 581 -19.69 -30.21 -14.40
C THR A 581 -18.24 -30.65 -14.35
N ASP A 582 -17.97 -31.86 -13.89
CA ASP A 582 -16.60 -32.38 -13.83
C ASP A 582 -16.12 -32.92 -15.20
N ILE A 583 -14.90 -33.47 -15.21
CA ILE A 583 -14.29 -34.08 -16.39
C ILE A 583 -15.04 -35.31 -16.91
N GLU A 584 -15.78 -36.03 -16.06
CA GLU A 584 -16.58 -37.20 -16.42
C GLU A 584 -17.96 -36.79 -16.94
N GLY A 585 -18.35 -35.53 -16.72
CA GLY A 585 -19.61 -34.96 -17.17
C GLY A 585 -20.70 -34.96 -16.10
N ASP A 586 -20.37 -35.42 -14.89
CA ASP A 586 -21.28 -35.42 -13.76
C ASP A 586 -21.54 -33.98 -13.30
N ARG A 587 -22.81 -33.71 -12.97
CA ARG A 587 -23.24 -32.38 -12.48
C ARG A 587 -23.52 -32.44 -10.99
N ARG A 588 -22.84 -31.59 -10.23
CA ARG A 588 -23.02 -31.47 -8.78
C ARG A 588 -23.32 -30.04 -8.38
N LEU A 589 -24.18 -29.88 -7.37
CA LEU A 589 -24.50 -28.60 -6.77
C LEU A 589 -23.63 -28.36 -5.54
N TYR A 590 -23.06 -27.16 -5.44
CA TYR A 590 -22.29 -26.71 -4.29
C TYR A 590 -22.86 -25.38 -3.79
N GLU A 591 -22.94 -25.19 -2.48
CA GLU A 591 -23.25 -23.90 -1.88
C GLU A 591 -22.06 -23.45 -1.02
N THR A 592 -21.54 -22.26 -1.27
CA THR A 592 -20.48 -21.70 -0.41
C THR A 592 -21.06 -21.19 0.89
N ALA A 593 -20.78 -21.86 2.00
CA ALA A 593 -21.31 -21.50 3.31
C ALA A 593 -20.53 -20.37 3.99
N LEU A 594 -19.20 -20.40 3.88
CA LEU A 594 -18.28 -19.38 4.41
C LEU A 594 -17.06 -19.26 3.51
N PHE A 595 -16.61 -18.02 3.32
CA PHE A 595 -15.28 -17.74 2.82
C PHE A 595 -14.37 -17.68 4.05
N GLU A 596 -13.58 -18.74 4.24
CA GLU A 596 -12.70 -18.91 5.39
C GLU A 596 -11.61 -17.86 5.47
#